data_AF-A0A941JDE0-F1
#
_entry.id   AF-A0A941JDE0-F1
#
_cell.length_a   1.000
_cell.length_b   1.000
_cell.length_c   1.000
_cell.angle_alpha   90.00
_cell.angle_beta   90.00
_cell.angle_gamma   90.00
#
_symmetry.space_group_name_H-M   'P 1'
#
loop_
_entity.id
_entity.type
_entity.pdbx_description
1 polymer ?
#
loop_
_entity_poly.entity_id
_entity_poly.type
_entity_poly.pdbx_seq_one_letter_code
_entity_poly.pdbx_strand_id
1 'polypeptide(L)' 'HLDAIQARSGLDIADLQTQLVELELASRVARLDDGRYQRLK' A
#
# COMPACT_ATOMS: atom_id res chain seq x y z
N HIS A 1 0.48 6.61 5.23
CA HIS A 1 1.61 5.85 5.81
C HIS A 1 1.24 4.39 5.85
N LEU A 2 2.22 3.52 5.62
CA LEU A 2 2.04 2.06 5.63
C LEU A 2 1.37 1.58 6.93
N ASP A 3 1.77 2.14 8.07
CA ASP A 3 1.29 1.80 9.41
C ASP A 3 -0.23 2.03 9.55
N ALA A 4 -0.75 3.12 8.97
CA ALA A 4 -2.18 3.42 8.99
C ALA A 4 -2.99 2.44 8.12
N ILE A 5 -2.37 1.89 7.08
CA ILE A 5 -2.99 0.86 6.23
C ILE A 5 -2.92 -0.48 6.95
N GLN A 6 -1.78 -0.82 7.56
CA GLN A 6 -1.60 -2.03 8.36
C GLN A 6 -2.60 -2.10 9.51
N ALA A 7 -2.74 -1.03 10.30
CA ALA A 7 -3.68 -0.96 11.42
C ALA A 7 -5.14 -1.17 11.01
N ARG A 8 -5.49 -0.81 9.76
CA ARG A 8 -6.85 -0.96 9.22
C ARG A 8 -7.07 -2.32 8.54
N SER A 9 -6.05 -2.86 7.89
CA SER A 9 -6.12 -4.13 7.19
C SER A 9 -5.95 -5.32 8.13
N GLY A 10 -5.28 -5.14 9.26
CA GLY A 10 -4.94 -6.24 10.19
C GLY A 10 -3.98 -7.28 9.60
N LEU A 11 -3.39 -6.98 8.44
CA LEU A 11 -2.42 -7.82 7.74
C LEU A 11 -1.04 -7.61 8.33
N ASP A 12 -0.20 -8.63 8.25
CA ASP A 12 1.23 -8.47 8.49
C ASP A 12 1.84 -7.51 7.46
N ILE A 13 2.94 -6.85 7.85
CA ILE A 13 3.62 -5.88 6.99
C ILE A 13 4.13 -6.55 5.70
N ALA A 14 4.57 -7.81 5.77
CA ALA A 14 5.04 -8.55 4.59
C ALA A 14 3.91 -8.78 3.57
N ASP A 15 2.75 -9.24 4.03
CA ASP A 15 1.58 -9.46 3.19
C ASP A 15 1.04 -8.15 2.62
N LEU A 16 1.01 -7.11 3.45
CA LEU A 16 0.56 -5.79 3.04
C LEU A 16 1.47 -5.19 1.97
N GLN A 17 2.80 -5.30 2.12
CA GLN A 17 3.72 -4.83 1.09
C GLN A 17 3.53 -5.58 -0.23
N THR A 18 3.36 -6.89 -0.17
CA THR A 18 3.12 -7.71 -1.37
C THR A 18 1.87 -7.23 -2.11
N GLN A 19 0.75 -7.06 -1.40
CA GLN A 19 -0.49 -6.55 -2.00
C GLN A 19 -0.35 -5.12 -2.55
N LEU A 20 0.37 -4.24 -1.84
CA LEU A 20 0.57 -2.87 -2.30
C LEU A 20 1.41 -2.82 -3.58
N VAL A 21 2.43 -3.66 -3.70
CA VAL A 21 3.24 -3.80 -4.93
C VAL A 21 2.38 -4.36 -6.08
N GLU A 22 1.56 -5.38 -5.84
CA GLU A 22 0.66 -5.91 -6.87
C GLU A 22 -0.33 -4.86 -7.37
N LEU A 23 -0.90 -4.07 -6.45
CA LEU A 23 -1.81 -3.00 -6.80
C LEU A 23 -1.10 -1.82 -7.49
N GLU A 24 0.18 -1.59 -7.18
CA GLU A 24 1.04 -0.61 -7.87
C GLU A 24 1.33 -1.04 -9.31
N LEU A 25 1.69 -2.31 -9.52
CA LEU A 25 1.85 -2.91 -10.85
C LEU A 25 0.56 -2.87 -11.66
N ALA A 26 -0.59 -3.04 -11.00
CA ALA A 26 -1.90 -2.89 -11.61
C ALA A 26 -2.33 -1.43 -11.86
N SER A 27 -1.46 -0.44 -11.59
CA SER A 27 -1.76 0.99 -11.70
C SER A 27 -2.99 1.43 -10.87
N ARG A 28 -3.26 0.74 -9.76
CA ARG A 28 -4.38 1.04 -8.84
C ARG A 28 -3.96 1.89 -7.64
N VAL A 29 -2.69 1.83 -7.26
CA VAL A 29 -2.09 2.66 -6.20
C VAL A 29 -0.74 3.16 -6.68
N ALA A 30 -0.33 4.32 -6.18
CA ALA A 30 1.02 4.83 -6.32
C ALA A 30 1.63 5.01 -4.94
N ARG A 31 2.91 4.67 -4.82
CA ARG A 31 3.72 5.04 -3.67
C ARG A 31 4.27 6.46 -3.87
N LEU A 32 4.04 7.32 -2.89
CA LEU A 32 4.56 8.69 -2.85
C LEU A 32 5.93 8.70 -2.14
N ASP A 33 6.76 9.69 -2.46
CA ASP A 33 8.13 9.83 -1.93
C ASP A 33 8.20 9.98 -0.40
N ASP A 34 7.08 10.34 0.22
CA ASP A 34 6.93 10.45 1.68
C ASP A 34 6.52 9.12 2.37
N GLY A 35 6.52 8.01 1.62
CA GLY A 35 6.14 6.69 2.11
C GLY A 35 4.63 6.52 2.32
N ARG A 36 3.79 7.43 1.79
CA ARG A 36 2.34 7.23 1.72
C ARG A 36 1.97 6.51 0.44
N TYR A 37 0.85 5.80 0.48
CA TYR A 37 0.24 5.19 -0.69
C TYR A 37 -1.03 5.96 -1.05
N GLN A 38 -1.22 6.24 -2.32
CA GLN A 38 -2.39 6.93 -2.85
C GLN A 38 -3.07 6.09 -3.92
N ARG A 39 -4.39 5.90 -3.80
CA ARG A 39 -5.16 5.19 -4.82
C ARG A 39 -5.23 6.03 -6.10
N LEU A 40 -4.82 5.44 -7.21
CA LEU A 40 -5.00 5.97 -8.55
C LEU A 40 -6.45 5.72 -8.98
N LYS A 41 -7.10 6.73 -9.56
CA LYS A 41 -8.48 6.65 -10.07
C LYS A 41 -8.48 6.37 -11.56
#